data_AF-A0A7G8DDQ9-F1
#
_entry.id   AF-A0A7G8DDQ9-F1
#
_cell.length_a   1.000
_cell.length_b   1.000
_cell.length_c   1.000
_cell.angle_alpha   90.00
_cell.angle_beta   90.00
_cell.angle_gamma   90.00
#
_symmetry.space_group_name_H-M   'P 1'
#
loop_
_entity.id
_entity.type
_entity.pdbx_description
1 polymer ?
#
loop_
_entity_poly.entity_id
_entity_poly.type
_entity_poly.pdbx_seq_one_letter_code
_entity_poly.pdbx_strand_id
1 'polypeptide(L)' 'MWHDKTIFSSEEQRRTELRRFLNFYNTVKPHKGIDNLTSYDKLERYFKQNV' A
#
# COMPACT_ATOMS: atom_id res chain seq x y z
N MET A 1 3.78 -14.45 -2.61
CA MET A 1 3.20 -13.10 -2.38
C MET A 1 1.72 -13.22 -2.01
N TRP A 2 1.02 -12.17 -1.52
CA TRP A 2 -0.44 -12.26 -1.21
C TRP A 2 -1.19 -12.87 -2.39
N HIS A 3 -0.94 -12.38 -3.61
CA HIS A 3 -1.59 -12.86 -4.83
C HIS A 3 -1.44 -14.36 -5.11
N ASP A 4 -0.44 -15.04 -4.52
CA ASP A 4 -0.27 -16.51 -4.67
C ASP A 4 -1.02 -17.32 -3.61
N LYS A 5 -1.52 -16.67 -2.55
CA LYS A 5 -2.16 -17.33 -1.40
C LYS A 5 -3.67 -17.21 -1.40
N THR A 6 -4.25 -16.44 -2.31
CA THR A 6 -5.69 -16.16 -2.34
C THR A 6 -6.27 -16.58 -3.68
N ILE A 7 -7.15 -17.57 -3.66
CA ILE A 7 -8.03 -17.88 -4.78
C ILE A 7 -9.23 -16.94 -4.65
N PHE A 8 -9.42 -16.08 -5.65
CA PHE A 8 -10.56 -15.18 -5.68
C PHE A 8 -11.77 -15.89 -6.29
N SER A 9 -12.94 -15.75 -5.67
CA SER A 9 -14.19 -16.34 -6.16
C SER A 9 -14.84 -15.48 -7.24
N SER A 10 -14.50 -14.19 -7.33
CA SER A 10 -15.00 -13.27 -8.35
C SER A 10 -14.01 -12.16 -8.69
N GLU A 11 -14.21 -11.54 -9.85
CA GLU A 11 -13.44 -10.34 -10.23
C GLU A 11 -13.65 -9.19 -9.23
N GLU A 12 -14.87 -9.01 -8.75
CA GLU A 12 -15.21 -7.96 -7.78
C GLU A 12 -14.48 -8.15 -6.45
N GLN A 13 -14.42 -9.39 -5.94
CA GLN A 13 -13.67 -9.72 -4.74
C GLN A 13 -12.18 -9.41 -4.95
N ARG A 14 -11.61 -9.84 -6.09
CA ARG A 14 -10.21 -9.54 -6.43
C ARG A 14 -9.92 -8.05 -6.45
N ARG A 15 -10.78 -7.24 -7.06
CA ARG A 15 -10.63 -5.78 -7.13
C ARG A 15 -10.71 -5.13 -5.75
N THR A 16 -11.65 -5.59 -4.92
CA THR A 16 -11.83 -5.07 -3.55
C THR A 16 -10.63 -5.38 -2.68
N GLU A 17 -10.18 -6.64 -2.68
CA GLU A 17 -9.02 -7.08 -1.91
C GLU A 17 -7.72 -6.40 -2.38
N LEU A 18 -7.52 -6.23 -3.69
CA LEU A 18 -6.39 -5.47 -4.21
C LEU A 18 -6.38 -4.02 -3.74
N ARG A 19 -7.53 -3.34 -3.74
CA ARG A 19 -7.63 -1.97 -3.19
C ARG A 19 -7.28 -1.92 -1.71
N ARG A 20 -7.78 -2.88 -0.92
CA ARG A 20 -7.45 -3.00 0.51
C ARG A 20 -5.96 -3.20 0.74
N PHE A 21 -5.33 -4.08 -0.05
CA PHE A 21 -3.88 -4.30 -0.01
C PHE A 21 -3.11 -3.01 -0.25
N LEU A 22 -3.40 -2.32 -1.36
CA LEU A 22 -2.70 -1.11 -1.74
C LEU A 22 -2.88 -0.01 -0.69
N ASN A 23 -4.11 0.18 -0.20
CA ASN A 23 -4.39 1.16 0.84
C ASN A 23 -3.59 0.85 2.12
N PHE A 24 -3.58 -0.40 2.58
CA PHE A 24 -2.87 -0.78 3.80
C PHE A 24 -1.37 -0.44 3.73
N TYR A 25 -0.70 -0.74 2.62
CA TYR A 25 0.73 -0.44 2.47
C TYR A 25 1.02 1.04 2.17
N ASN A 26 0.07 1.73 1.56
CA ASN A 26 0.24 3.15 1.27
C ASN A 26 -0.01 4.05 2.49
N THR A 27 -0.91 3.66 3.40
CA THR A 27 -1.38 4.55 4.48
C THR A 27 -1.26 4.01 5.90
N VAL A 28 -1.07 2.70 6.09
CA VAL A 28 -1.09 2.10 7.45
C VAL A 28 0.24 1.46 7.81
N LYS A 29 0.80 0.64 6.92
CA LYS A 29 1.97 -0.18 7.23
C LYS A 29 3.27 0.53 6.84
N PRO A 30 4.12 0.86 7.82
CA PRO A 30 5.42 1.43 7.52
C PRO A 30 6.40 0.37 7.03
N HIS A 31 7.39 0.80 6.24
CA HIS A 31 8.34 -0.08 5.59
C HIS A 31 9.78 0.29 5.90
N LYS A 32 10.59 -0.68 6.32
CA LYS A 32 12.02 -0.49 6.62
C LYS A 32 12.83 0.07 5.45
N GLY A 33 12.46 -0.26 4.22
CA GLY A 33 13.13 0.24 3.00
C GLY A 33 12.86 1.71 2.67
N ILE A 34 11.89 2.34 3.33
CA ILE A 34 11.56 3.76 3.19
C ILE A 34 11.51 4.44 4.56
N ASP A 35 12.57 4.23 5.36
CA ASP A 35 12.78 4.89 6.65
C ASP A 35 11.69 4.60 7.70
N ASN A 36 11.09 3.41 7.65
CA ASN A 36 9.93 3.05 8.49
C ASN A 36 8.76 4.04 8.34
N LEU A 37 8.55 4.54 7.12
CA LEU A 37 7.39 5.36 6.74
C LEU A 37 6.41 4.55 5.91
N THR A 38 5.16 5.01 5.86
CA THR A 38 4.24 4.56 4.80
C THR A 38 4.62 5.23 3.49
N SER A 39 4.16 4.68 2.36
CA SER A 39 4.43 5.29 1.05
C SER A 39 3.95 6.74 0.98
N TYR A 40 2.77 7.03 1.54
CA TYR A 40 2.21 8.38 1.51
C TYR A 40 2.99 9.34 2.41
N ASP A 41 3.43 8.92 3.60
CA ASP A 41 4.29 9.77 4.45
C ASP A 41 5.59 10.15 3.73
N LYS A 42 6.21 9.19 3.03
CA LYS A 42 7.45 9.44 2.29
C LYS A 42 7.22 10.42 1.14
N LEU A 43 6.15 10.26 0.38
CA LEU A 43 5.78 11.17 -0.72
C LEU A 43 5.45 12.56 -0.19
N GLU A 44 4.67 12.65 0.88
CA GLU A 44 4.32 13.92 1.51
C GLU A 44 5.59 14.68 1.94
N ARG A 45 6.53 14.00 2.61
CA ARG A 45 7.82 14.59 2.98
C ARG A 45 8.59 15.07 1.76
N TYR A 46 8.69 14.24 0.72
CA TYR A 46 9.41 14.60 -0.51
C TYR A 46 8.84 15.85 -1.18
N PHE A 47 7.52 15.95 -1.29
CA PHE A 47 6.88 17.10 -1.94
C PHE A 47 6.86 18.36 -1.04
N LYS A 48 6.76 18.20 0.29
CA LYS A 48 6.74 19.33 1.24
C LYS A 48 8.12 19.88 1.60
N GLN A 49 9.20 19.15 1.32
CA GLN A 49 10.58 19.62 1.56
C GLN A 49 11.02 20.75 0.62
N ASN A 50 10.27 21.01 -0.46
CA ASN A 50 10.59 22.02 -1.47
C ASN A 50 9.66 23.26 -1.40
N VAL A 51 9.02 23.49 -0.26
CA VAL A 51 8.24 24.71 0.08
C VAL A 51 8.90 25.36 1.29
#